data_AF-A0A2J7R2C7-F1
#
_entry.id   AF-A0A2J7R2C7-F1
#
_cell.length_a   1.000
_cell.length_b   1.000
_cell.length_c   1.000
_cell.angle_alpha   90.00
_cell.angle_beta   90.00
_cell.angle_gamma   90.00
#
_symmetry.space_group_name_H-M   'P 1'
#
loop_
_entity.id
_entity.type
_entity.pdbx_description
1 polymer ?
#
loop_
_entity_poly.entity_id
_entity_poly.type
_entity_poly.pdbx_seq_one_letter_code
_entity_poly.pdbx_strand_id
1 'polypeptide(L)'
;ARGPKKHLKRLNAPKAWMLDKLGGVYAPRPSTGPHKLRESLPLVIFLRNRLKYALTNCEVKKIVMQRLIKVDGKVRTDPNYPAGFMDVVTIEKTGEYFRLIYDVKGRFTIHRITAEEAKYKLCKVKRVQTGPKGIPFLVTHDGRTIRYPDPVIKVNDTIQLDIATSKIMDSIKFDSGNLCMITGGRNLGRVGTVVNRERHPGSFDIVHIKDSQGHTFATRSLMCGSQWDSTKPRGKVKVWGVPLREDGHSVPEWDGRPALPERLGSGRRHTRDPKDGELCPARTKLGETLMEVRSDSDMQSIVRARLNNVFIIGKATKPYVSLPRGKGVKLSIAEERDKRLAAKAATG
;
A
#
# COMPACT_ATOMS: atom_id res chain seq x y z
N ALA A 1 4.34 5.18 -28.12
CA ALA A 1 3.84 3.80 -27.88
C ALA A 1 2.39 3.69 -28.37
N ARG A 2 1.97 2.56 -28.95
CA ARG A 2 0.72 2.43 -29.74
C ARG A 2 -0.56 2.14 -28.93
N GLY A 3 -0.82 2.89 -27.84
CA GLY A 3 -2.08 2.82 -27.08
C GLY A 3 -2.11 1.94 -25.81
N PRO A 4 -3.30 1.65 -25.24
CA PRO A 4 -3.45 1.06 -23.91
C PRO A 4 -3.13 -0.44 -23.84
N LYS A 5 -2.38 -0.85 -22.81
CA LYS A 5 -1.94 -2.24 -22.62
C LYS A 5 -3.09 -3.13 -22.11
N LYS A 6 -3.52 -4.09 -22.95
CA LYS A 6 -4.59 -5.07 -22.64
C LYS A 6 -4.17 -6.20 -21.68
N HIS A 7 -2.86 -6.47 -21.51
CA HIS A 7 -2.34 -7.60 -20.74
C HIS A 7 -1.66 -7.21 -19.42
N LEU A 8 -1.57 -8.15 -18.47
CA LEU A 8 -0.83 -8.02 -17.21
C LEU A 8 0.02 -9.30 -16.98
N LYS A 9 1.35 -9.16 -16.98
CA LYS A 9 2.28 -10.26 -16.63
C LYS A 9 2.18 -10.54 -15.12
N ARG A 10 2.23 -11.82 -14.72
CA ARG A 10 1.96 -12.25 -13.33
C ARG A 10 2.93 -11.67 -12.31
N LEU A 11 4.22 -11.57 -12.68
CA LEU A 11 5.27 -10.96 -11.87
C LEU A 11 4.99 -9.48 -11.53
N ASN A 12 4.20 -8.79 -12.36
CA ASN A 12 3.86 -7.37 -12.21
C ASN A 12 2.46 -7.16 -11.59
N ALA A 13 1.81 -8.22 -11.12
CA ALA A 13 0.53 -8.15 -10.43
C ALA A 13 0.67 -7.58 -8.99
N PRO A 14 -0.37 -6.97 -8.42
CA PRO A 14 -0.37 -6.54 -7.02
C PRO A 14 -0.09 -7.71 -6.06
N LYS A 15 0.98 -7.60 -5.25
CA LYS A 15 1.38 -8.63 -4.27
C LYS A 15 0.24 -9.02 -3.30
N ALA A 16 -0.65 -8.08 -2.97
CA ALA A 16 -1.83 -8.26 -2.12
C ALA A 16 -2.82 -9.34 -2.62
N TRP A 17 -2.79 -9.69 -3.92
CA TRP A 17 -3.63 -10.76 -4.47
C TRP A 17 -3.19 -12.16 -4.02
N MET A 18 -1.92 -12.33 -3.65
CA MET A 18 -1.30 -13.64 -3.37
C MET A 18 -1.44 -14.61 -4.56
N LEU A 19 -1.03 -14.14 -5.74
CA LEU A 19 -0.78 -15.02 -6.88
C LEU A 19 0.60 -15.67 -6.74
N ASP A 20 0.65 -16.96 -7.03
CA ASP A 20 1.85 -17.77 -7.17
C ASP A 20 2.70 -17.36 -8.39
N LYS A 21 3.98 -17.76 -8.40
CA LYS A 21 4.95 -17.38 -9.47
C LYS A 21 4.82 -18.24 -10.74
N LEU A 22 4.39 -19.50 -10.63
CA LEU A 22 4.60 -20.53 -11.67
C LEU A 22 3.35 -20.93 -12.46
N GLY A 23 2.14 -20.77 -11.91
CA GLY A 23 0.87 -21.19 -12.52
C GLY A 23 0.38 -20.32 -13.69
N GLY A 24 1.29 -19.95 -14.59
CA GLY A 24 1.05 -19.22 -15.83
C GLY A 24 1.78 -17.87 -15.94
N VAL A 25 2.09 -17.44 -17.16
CA VAL A 25 2.85 -16.19 -17.45
C VAL A 25 2.05 -14.91 -17.13
N TYR A 26 0.72 -15.00 -17.12
CA TYR A 26 -0.19 -13.86 -16.98
C TYR A 26 -1.00 -13.91 -15.68
N ALA A 27 -1.50 -12.74 -15.28
CA ALA A 27 -2.51 -12.55 -14.24
C ALA A 27 -3.79 -11.97 -14.87
N PRO A 28 -4.98 -12.19 -14.28
CA PRO A 28 -6.19 -11.50 -14.72
C PRO A 28 -5.97 -9.98 -14.58
N ARG A 29 -6.08 -9.25 -15.70
CA ARG A 29 -6.05 -7.79 -15.68
C ARG A 29 -7.45 -7.31 -15.30
N PRO A 30 -7.63 -6.51 -14.23
CA PRO A 30 -8.93 -5.97 -13.88
C PRO A 30 -9.43 -5.06 -14.99
N SER A 31 -10.74 -5.11 -15.24
CA SER A 31 -11.42 -4.19 -16.15
C SER A 31 -11.39 -2.75 -15.61
N THR A 32 -11.66 -1.76 -16.47
CA THR A 32 -11.89 -0.38 -16.02
C THR A 32 -13.24 -0.30 -15.30
N GLY A 33 -13.24 0.09 -14.04
CA GLY A 33 -14.43 0.14 -13.18
C GLY A 33 -14.19 0.98 -11.92
N PRO A 34 -15.00 0.81 -10.85
CA PRO A 34 -14.97 1.65 -9.65
C PRO A 34 -13.60 1.84 -8.99
N HIS A 35 -12.84 0.75 -8.82
CA HIS A 35 -11.62 0.73 -8.00
C HIS A 35 -10.34 0.63 -8.84
N LYS A 36 -9.23 1.15 -8.32
CA LYS A 36 -7.94 1.17 -9.06
C LYS A 36 -7.37 -0.25 -9.18
N LEU A 37 -6.63 -0.52 -10.27
CA LEU A 37 -5.99 -1.83 -10.53
C LEU A 37 -5.10 -2.37 -9.39
N ARG A 38 -4.47 -1.49 -8.59
CA ARG A 38 -3.64 -1.88 -7.42
C ARG A 38 -4.41 -1.94 -6.09
N GLU A 39 -5.66 -1.49 -6.08
CA GLU A 39 -6.53 -1.28 -4.90
C GLU A 39 -7.87 -2.02 -5.09
N SER A 40 -7.86 -3.09 -5.89
CA SER A 40 -9.04 -3.91 -6.23
C SER A 40 -8.66 -5.39 -6.28
N LEU A 41 -9.65 -6.26 -6.32
CA LEU A 41 -9.57 -7.71 -6.41
C LEU A 41 -10.54 -8.19 -7.51
N PRO A 42 -10.05 -8.70 -8.67
CA PRO A 42 -10.90 -9.29 -9.70
C PRO A 42 -11.75 -10.45 -9.18
N LEU A 43 -12.99 -10.59 -9.67
CA LEU A 43 -13.89 -11.68 -9.30
C LEU A 43 -13.28 -13.08 -9.56
N VAL A 44 -12.44 -13.24 -10.60
CA VAL A 44 -11.61 -14.44 -10.80
C VAL A 44 -10.76 -14.79 -9.58
N ILE A 45 -10.10 -13.81 -8.95
CA ILE A 45 -9.23 -14.08 -7.79
C ILE A 45 -10.08 -14.33 -6.54
N PHE A 46 -11.19 -13.62 -6.38
CA PHE A 46 -12.16 -13.82 -5.31
C PHE A 46 -12.71 -15.26 -5.30
N LEU A 47 -13.30 -15.71 -6.40
CA LEU A 47 -13.93 -17.03 -6.53
C LEU A 47 -12.90 -18.16 -6.51
N ARG A 48 -11.88 -18.10 -7.37
CA ARG A 48 -10.94 -19.20 -7.62
C ARG A 48 -9.83 -19.30 -6.57
N ASN A 49 -9.19 -18.17 -6.25
CA ASN A 49 -8.02 -18.19 -5.36
C ASN A 49 -8.40 -18.15 -3.88
N ARG A 50 -9.52 -17.51 -3.51
CA ARG A 50 -9.91 -17.29 -2.10
C ARG A 50 -11.09 -18.16 -1.64
N LEU A 51 -12.24 -18.13 -2.31
CA LEU A 51 -13.42 -18.95 -1.92
C LEU A 51 -13.34 -20.42 -2.36
N LYS A 52 -12.51 -20.74 -3.36
CA LYS A 52 -12.32 -22.10 -3.93
C LYS A 52 -13.54 -22.71 -4.64
N TYR A 53 -14.62 -21.95 -4.87
CA TYR A 53 -15.79 -22.39 -5.66
C TYR A 53 -15.48 -22.65 -7.15
N ALA A 54 -14.27 -22.34 -7.61
CA ALA A 54 -13.77 -22.67 -8.94
C ALA A 54 -12.29 -23.06 -8.86
N LEU A 55 -11.90 -24.04 -9.66
CA LEU A 55 -10.52 -24.46 -9.90
C LEU A 55 -9.93 -23.70 -11.10
N THR A 56 -10.67 -23.62 -12.21
CA THR A 56 -10.21 -22.94 -13.44
C THR A 56 -10.90 -21.60 -13.73
N ASN A 57 -10.31 -20.83 -14.66
CA ASN A 57 -10.93 -19.61 -15.18
C ASN A 57 -12.22 -19.88 -15.99
N CYS A 58 -12.39 -21.10 -16.52
CA CYS A 58 -13.55 -21.47 -17.31
C CYS A 58 -14.78 -21.71 -16.42
N GLU A 59 -14.60 -22.34 -15.26
CA GLU A 59 -15.67 -22.43 -14.24
C GLU A 59 -16.06 -21.05 -13.71
N VAL A 60 -15.11 -20.14 -13.44
CA VAL A 60 -15.44 -18.76 -13.06
C VAL A 60 -16.35 -18.10 -14.10
N LYS A 61 -16.04 -18.24 -15.40
CA LYS A 61 -16.90 -17.72 -16.46
C LYS A 61 -18.31 -18.35 -16.41
N LYS A 62 -18.44 -19.66 -16.19
CA LYS A 62 -19.74 -20.33 -16.05
C LYS A 62 -20.56 -19.75 -14.88
N ILE A 63 -19.98 -19.67 -13.67
CA ILE A 63 -20.64 -19.14 -12.47
C ILE A 63 -21.07 -17.67 -12.66
N VAL A 64 -20.20 -16.86 -13.26
CA VAL A 64 -20.44 -15.43 -13.50
C VAL A 64 -21.51 -15.21 -14.58
N MET A 65 -21.55 -16.05 -15.63
CA MET A 65 -22.58 -15.98 -16.68
C MET A 65 -23.96 -16.47 -16.22
N GLN A 66 -24.02 -17.34 -15.20
CA GLN A 66 -25.28 -17.73 -14.53
C GLN A 66 -25.92 -16.58 -13.72
N ARG A 67 -25.31 -15.38 -13.69
CA ARG A 67 -25.84 -14.16 -13.03
C ARG A 67 -26.02 -14.23 -11.50
N LEU A 68 -25.56 -15.32 -10.87
CA LEU A 68 -25.70 -15.61 -9.42
C LEU A 68 -24.91 -14.66 -8.49
N ILE A 69 -24.01 -13.85 -9.04
CA ILE A 69 -23.11 -12.97 -8.28
C ILE A 69 -23.54 -11.52 -8.46
N LYS A 70 -23.89 -10.88 -7.33
CA LYS A 70 -24.19 -9.46 -7.23
C LYS A 70 -23.04 -8.75 -6.52
N VAL A 71 -22.60 -7.60 -7.05
CA VAL A 71 -21.65 -6.70 -6.38
C VAL A 71 -22.36 -5.36 -6.20
N ASP A 72 -22.44 -4.91 -4.96
CA ASP A 72 -23.34 -3.84 -4.51
C ASP A 72 -24.77 -4.02 -5.06
N GLY A 73 -25.37 -5.20 -4.83
CA GLY A 73 -26.74 -5.54 -5.27
C GLY A 73 -26.92 -5.71 -6.79
N LYS A 74 -25.95 -5.27 -7.62
CA LYS A 74 -26.04 -5.33 -9.08
C LYS A 74 -25.34 -6.57 -9.61
N VAL A 75 -26.03 -7.36 -10.43
CA VAL A 75 -25.47 -8.55 -11.11
C VAL A 75 -24.24 -8.14 -11.93
N ARG A 76 -23.14 -8.90 -11.79
CA ARG A 76 -21.91 -8.67 -12.58
C ARG A 76 -21.56 -9.92 -13.40
N THR A 77 -21.52 -9.75 -14.72
CA THR A 77 -21.16 -10.78 -15.71
C THR A 77 -19.71 -10.68 -16.20
N ASP A 78 -18.93 -9.70 -15.73
CA ASP A 78 -17.51 -9.58 -16.03
C ASP A 78 -16.64 -10.32 -14.99
N PRO A 79 -15.93 -11.40 -15.37
CA PRO A 79 -15.06 -12.13 -14.45
C PRO A 79 -13.85 -11.29 -13.96
N ASN A 80 -13.47 -10.24 -14.69
CA ASN A 80 -12.38 -9.35 -14.34
C ASN A 80 -12.84 -8.04 -13.66
N TYR A 81 -14.12 -7.96 -13.25
CA TYR A 81 -14.67 -6.77 -12.58
C TYR A 81 -13.85 -6.40 -11.33
N PRO A 82 -13.41 -5.13 -11.19
CA PRO A 82 -12.60 -4.68 -10.05
C PRO A 82 -13.48 -4.38 -8.82
N ALA A 83 -13.88 -5.41 -8.09
CA ALA A 83 -14.42 -5.23 -6.74
C ALA A 83 -13.30 -4.73 -5.81
N GLY A 84 -13.58 -3.80 -4.90
CA GLY A 84 -12.56 -3.14 -4.08
C GLY A 84 -13.00 -2.88 -2.65
N PHE A 85 -12.34 -1.92 -2.01
CA PHE A 85 -12.52 -1.66 -0.58
C PHE A 85 -13.97 -1.24 -0.26
N MET A 86 -14.55 -1.86 0.78
CA MET A 86 -15.94 -1.68 1.24
C MET A 86 -17.06 -2.08 0.27
N ASP A 87 -16.75 -2.67 -0.89
CA ASP A 87 -17.79 -3.30 -1.73
C ASP A 87 -18.41 -4.52 -1.02
N VAL A 88 -19.71 -4.73 -1.25
CA VAL A 88 -20.44 -5.92 -0.80
C VAL A 88 -20.63 -6.87 -1.97
N VAL A 89 -20.25 -8.14 -1.78
CA VAL A 89 -20.46 -9.22 -2.75
C VAL A 89 -21.46 -10.22 -2.18
N THR A 90 -22.53 -10.48 -2.93
CA THR A 90 -23.60 -11.41 -2.56
C THR A 90 -23.61 -12.58 -3.54
N ILE A 91 -23.76 -13.80 -3.01
CA ILE A 91 -23.95 -15.02 -3.81
C ILE A 91 -25.31 -15.61 -3.45
N GLU A 92 -26.28 -15.43 -4.34
CA GLU A 92 -27.70 -15.67 -4.01
C GLU A 92 -27.99 -17.15 -3.75
N LYS A 93 -27.37 -18.05 -4.53
CA LYS A 93 -27.56 -19.50 -4.41
C LYS A 93 -27.06 -20.11 -3.09
N THR A 94 -26.16 -19.43 -2.36
CA THR A 94 -25.65 -19.88 -1.06
C THR A 94 -26.13 -19.02 0.10
N GLY A 95 -26.89 -17.95 -0.15
CA GLY A 95 -27.28 -16.96 0.87
C GLY A 95 -26.10 -16.21 1.49
N GLU A 96 -24.89 -16.28 0.91
CA GLU A 96 -23.69 -15.71 1.52
C GLU A 96 -23.43 -14.26 1.09
N TYR A 97 -23.13 -13.43 2.09
CA TYR A 97 -22.77 -12.03 1.94
C TYR A 97 -21.34 -11.80 2.41
N PHE A 98 -20.57 -11.06 1.63
CA PHE A 98 -19.17 -10.77 1.90
C PHE A 98 -18.86 -9.28 1.78
N ARG A 99 -17.96 -8.78 2.63
CA ARG A 99 -17.36 -7.43 2.53
C ARG A 99 -15.87 -7.54 2.26
N LEU A 100 -15.37 -6.72 1.34
CA LEU A 100 -13.95 -6.63 1.02
C LEU A 100 -13.24 -5.60 1.92
N ILE A 101 -12.52 -6.11 2.93
CA ILE A 101 -11.84 -5.31 3.96
C ILE A 101 -10.34 -5.62 3.96
N TYR A 102 -9.49 -4.64 4.29
CA TYR A 102 -8.05 -4.86 4.41
C TYR A 102 -7.65 -5.60 5.70
N ASP A 103 -6.78 -6.58 5.53
CA ASP A 103 -5.96 -7.22 6.57
C ASP A 103 -4.84 -6.27 7.02
N VAL A 104 -4.37 -6.41 8.27
CA VAL A 104 -3.22 -5.69 8.84
C VAL A 104 -1.90 -5.93 8.12
N LYS A 105 -1.85 -6.98 7.28
CA LYS A 105 -0.74 -7.28 6.35
C LYS A 105 -0.87 -6.61 4.98
N GLY A 106 -1.88 -5.76 4.78
CA GLY A 106 -2.14 -5.08 3.51
C GLY A 106 -2.70 -5.98 2.42
N ARG A 107 -3.55 -6.94 2.78
CA ARG A 107 -4.18 -7.91 1.88
C ARG A 107 -5.70 -7.71 1.88
N PHE A 108 -6.40 -8.01 0.79
CA PHE A 108 -7.86 -8.14 0.87
C PHE A 108 -8.21 -9.41 1.66
N THR A 109 -9.03 -9.24 2.71
CA THR A 109 -9.79 -10.31 3.36
C THR A 109 -11.19 -10.40 2.74
N ILE A 110 -11.77 -11.58 2.80
CA ILE A 110 -13.19 -11.80 2.52
C ILE A 110 -13.85 -11.93 3.89
N HIS A 111 -14.55 -10.88 4.32
CA HIS A 111 -15.26 -10.89 5.59
C HIS A 111 -16.71 -11.34 5.36
N ARG A 112 -17.14 -12.45 5.96
CA ARG A 112 -18.57 -12.84 5.96
C ARG A 112 -19.35 -11.83 6.80
N ILE A 113 -20.51 -11.37 6.30
CA ILE A 113 -21.38 -10.40 6.97
C ILE A 113 -22.82 -10.91 7.04
N THR A 114 -23.66 -10.28 7.87
CA THR A 114 -25.10 -10.58 7.92
C THR A 114 -25.84 -9.93 6.74
N ALA A 115 -27.05 -10.42 6.45
CA ALA A 115 -27.93 -9.85 5.44
C ALA A 115 -28.34 -8.39 5.75
N GLU A 116 -28.26 -7.95 7.01
CA GLU A 116 -28.54 -6.58 7.43
C GLU A 116 -27.37 -5.64 7.13
N GLU A 117 -26.14 -6.02 7.51
CA GLU A 117 -24.94 -5.29 7.10
C GLU A 117 -24.84 -5.20 5.58
N ALA A 118 -25.26 -6.25 4.86
CA ALA A 118 -25.22 -6.29 3.41
C ALA A 118 -26.13 -5.28 2.69
N LYS A 119 -27.08 -4.64 3.39
CA LYS A 119 -27.96 -3.60 2.81
C LYS A 119 -27.23 -2.28 2.56
N TYR A 120 -26.22 -1.95 3.37
CA TYR A 120 -25.51 -0.66 3.30
C TYR A 120 -24.00 -0.84 3.15
N LYS A 121 -23.31 0.17 2.62
CA LYS A 121 -21.84 0.24 2.63
C LYS A 121 -21.32 1.62 3.00
N LEU A 122 -20.05 1.72 3.37
CA LEU A 122 -19.39 2.99 3.63
C LEU A 122 -18.67 3.50 2.38
N CYS A 123 -18.84 4.79 2.09
CA CYS A 123 -18.24 5.48 0.95
C CYS A 123 -17.54 6.76 1.39
N LYS A 124 -16.20 6.82 1.35
CA LYS A 124 -15.46 8.08 1.56
C LYS A 124 -15.72 9.08 0.44
N VAL A 125 -15.99 10.34 0.81
CA VAL A 125 -16.16 11.48 -0.10
C VAL A 125 -14.80 11.91 -0.63
N LYS A 126 -14.62 11.86 -1.95
CA LYS A 126 -13.37 12.22 -2.64
C LYS A 126 -13.36 13.66 -3.15
N ARG A 127 -14.53 14.20 -3.49
CA ARG A 127 -14.76 15.61 -3.87
C ARG A 127 -16.24 15.94 -3.73
N VAL A 128 -16.53 17.21 -3.46
CA VAL A 128 -17.87 17.83 -3.60
C VAL A 128 -17.72 18.94 -4.63
N GLN A 129 -18.63 19.02 -5.59
CA GLN A 129 -18.60 20.00 -6.69
C GLN A 129 -20.04 20.39 -7.08
N THR A 130 -20.19 21.59 -7.63
CA THR A 130 -21.46 22.04 -8.21
C THR A 130 -21.50 21.70 -9.69
N GLY A 131 -22.59 21.09 -10.16
CA GLY A 131 -22.80 20.74 -11.56
C GLY A 131 -23.61 21.78 -12.33
N PRO A 132 -23.93 21.49 -13.61
CA PRO A 132 -24.84 22.31 -14.41
C PRO A 132 -26.16 22.57 -13.67
N LYS A 133 -26.74 23.75 -13.89
CA LYS A 133 -27.93 24.27 -13.18
C LYS A 133 -27.74 24.44 -11.66
N GLY A 134 -26.51 24.63 -11.18
CA GLY A 134 -26.22 24.89 -9.76
C GLY A 134 -26.38 23.69 -8.83
N ILE A 135 -26.53 22.47 -9.37
CA ILE A 135 -26.90 21.29 -8.58
C ILE A 135 -25.67 20.70 -7.88
N PRO A 136 -25.59 20.66 -6.54
CA PRO A 136 -24.46 20.09 -5.82
C PRO A 136 -24.42 18.56 -6.00
N PHE A 137 -23.22 18.02 -6.15
CA PHE A 137 -22.96 16.59 -6.15
C PHE A 137 -21.66 16.24 -5.43
N LEU A 138 -21.65 15.06 -4.81
CA LEU A 138 -20.46 14.44 -4.26
C LEU A 138 -19.99 13.31 -5.19
N VAL A 139 -18.68 13.02 -5.19
CA VAL A 139 -18.12 11.82 -5.82
C VAL A 139 -17.38 10.99 -4.77
N THR A 140 -17.71 9.71 -4.70
CA THR A 140 -17.17 8.76 -3.72
C THR A 140 -15.84 8.15 -4.17
N HIS A 141 -15.19 7.41 -3.26
CA HIS A 141 -13.99 6.64 -3.57
C HIS A 141 -14.22 5.53 -4.61
N ASP A 142 -15.40 4.90 -4.63
CA ASP A 142 -15.86 3.90 -5.62
C ASP A 142 -16.48 4.55 -6.89
N GLY A 143 -16.26 5.85 -7.10
CA GLY A 143 -16.62 6.54 -8.35
C GLY A 143 -18.11 6.75 -8.58
N ARG A 144 -18.97 6.54 -7.56
CA ARG A 144 -20.39 6.94 -7.62
C ARG A 144 -20.50 8.46 -7.51
N THR A 145 -21.47 9.01 -8.22
CA THR A 145 -21.88 10.42 -8.07
C THR A 145 -23.24 10.46 -7.39
N ILE A 146 -23.36 11.16 -6.27
CA ILE A 146 -24.64 11.36 -5.55
C ILE A 146 -24.98 12.85 -5.64
N ARG A 147 -26.19 13.15 -6.10
CA ARG A 147 -26.70 14.52 -6.28
C ARG A 147 -27.48 14.93 -5.03
N TYR A 148 -27.51 16.23 -4.73
CA TYR A 148 -28.13 16.79 -3.53
C TYR A 148 -27.62 16.16 -2.22
N PRO A 149 -26.30 16.20 -1.94
CA PRO A 149 -25.79 15.98 -0.58
C PRO A 149 -26.34 17.04 0.39
N ASP A 150 -26.42 16.66 1.66
CA ASP A 150 -26.48 17.61 2.77
C ASP A 150 -25.23 18.54 2.72
N PRO A 151 -25.39 19.89 2.75
CA PRO A 151 -24.29 20.85 2.80
C PRO A 151 -23.28 20.65 3.95
N VAL A 152 -23.66 19.93 5.01
CA VAL A 152 -22.77 19.58 6.14
C VAL A 152 -21.63 18.63 5.71
N ILE A 153 -21.81 17.86 4.64
CA ILE A 153 -20.88 16.82 4.18
C ILE A 153 -19.69 17.43 3.43
N LYS A 154 -18.48 17.20 3.94
CA LYS A 154 -17.21 17.76 3.42
C LYS A 154 -16.32 16.69 2.79
N VAL A 155 -15.26 17.13 2.12
CA VAL A 155 -14.30 16.24 1.45
C VAL A 155 -13.47 15.48 2.49
N ASN A 156 -13.36 14.16 2.31
CA ASN A 156 -12.78 13.15 3.21
C ASN A 156 -13.69 12.62 4.33
N ASP A 157 -14.89 13.18 4.50
CA ASP A 157 -15.94 12.56 5.31
C ASP A 157 -16.33 11.20 4.72
N THR A 158 -17.02 10.36 5.52
CA THR A 158 -17.50 9.04 5.06
C THR A 158 -19.01 8.93 5.20
N ILE A 159 -19.66 8.46 4.15
CA ILE A 159 -21.11 8.33 4.01
C ILE A 159 -21.52 6.88 4.22
N GLN A 160 -22.59 6.64 4.97
CA GLN A 160 -23.33 5.37 4.91
C GLN A 160 -24.32 5.44 3.75
N LEU A 161 -24.14 4.55 2.79
CA LEU A 161 -24.90 4.46 1.54
C LEU A 161 -25.79 3.21 1.59
N ASP A 162 -27.11 3.37 1.43
CA ASP A 162 -27.97 2.23 1.10
C ASP A 162 -27.66 1.74 -0.31
N ILE A 163 -27.41 0.45 -0.47
CA ILE A 163 -27.02 -0.15 -1.75
C ILE A 163 -28.20 -0.18 -2.73
N ALA A 164 -29.43 -0.37 -2.24
CA ALA A 164 -30.61 -0.53 -3.09
C ALA A 164 -31.03 0.81 -3.74
N THR A 165 -31.31 1.83 -2.94
CA THR A 165 -31.70 3.17 -3.43
C THR A 165 -30.51 4.01 -3.87
N SER A 166 -29.29 3.67 -3.46
CA SER A 166 -28.09 4.51 -3.62
C SER A 166 -28.22 5.92 -3.00
N LYS A 167 -29.06 6.05 -1.96
CA LYS A 167 -29.21 7.27 -1.15
C LYS A 167 -28.33 7.24 0.11
N ILE A 168 -28.06 8.44 0.64
CA ILE A 168 -27.36 8.66 1.91
C ILE A 168 -28.29 8.27 3.07
N MET A 169 -27.76 7.55 4.06
CA MET A 169 -28.44 7.26 5.33
C MET A 169 -27.91 8.13 6.48
N ASP A 170 -26.58 8.13 6.67
CA ASP A 170 -25.87 8.87 7.72
C ASP A 170 -24.51 9.33 7.17
N SER A 171 -23.89 10.31 7.83
CA SER A 171 -22.55 10.79 7.51
C SER A 171 -21.66 10.85 8.77
N ILE A 172 -20.37 10.60 8.56
CA ILE A 172 -19.33 10.59 9.57
C ILE A 172 -18.28 11.62 9.17
N LYS A 173 -18.14 12.68 9.97
CA LYS A 173 -17.24 13.81 9.74
C LYS A 173 -15.77 13.42 9.97
N PHE A 174 -14.86 13.93 9.14
CA PHE A 174 -13.42 13.77 9.30
C PHE A 174 -12.90 14.69 10.41
N ASP A 175 -13.02 14.21 11.64
CA ASP A 175 -12.65 14.90 12.87
C ASP A 175 -11.85 13.98 13.82
N SER A 176 -11.20 14.58 14.82
CA SER A 176 -10.49 13.84 15.87
C SER A 176 -11.44 13.01 16.74
N GLY A 177 -10.92 11.97 17.37
CA GLY A 177 -11.67 10.99 18.17
C GLY A 177 -12.35 9.88 17.35
N ASN A 178 -12.68 10.12 16.07
CA ASN A 178 -13.37 9.13 15.23
C ASN A 178 -12.48 7.96 14.80
N LEU A 179 -13.08 6.77 14.69
CA LEU A 179 -12.40 5.53 14.30
C LEU A 179 -12.12 5.49 12.80
N CYS A 180 -10.88 5.22 12.42
CA CYS A 180 -10.45 5.15 11.03
C CYS A 180 -9.70 3.86 10.70
N MET A 181 -9.75 3.47 9.43
CA MET A 181 -8.95 2.41 8.82
C MET A 181 -8.02 3.02 7.76
N ILE A 182 -6.80 2.50 7.65
CA ILE A 182 -5.85 2.93 6.62
C ILE A 182 -6.03 2.11 5.34
N THR A 183 -6.20 2.81 4.21
CA THR A 183 -6.42 2.25 2.87
C THR A 183 -5.22 2.34 1.93
N GLY A 184 -4.06 2.84 2.41
CA GLY A 184 -2.83 2.87 1.62
C GLY A 184 -1.54 3.07 2.42
N GLY A 185 -0.41 2.60 1.88
CA GLY A 185 0.92 2.72 2.50
C GLY A 185 1.34 1.52 3.36
N ARG A 186 2.37 1.69 4.19
CA ARG A 186 2.99 0.60 4.99
C ARG A 186 2.10 0.02 6.08
N ASN A 187 1.14 0.81 6.58
CA ASN A 187 0.20 0.41 7.64
C ASN A 187 -1.22 0.15 7.10
N LEU A 188 -1.32 -0.22 5.82
CA LEU A 188 -2.56 -0.67 5.18
C LEU A 188 -3.29 -1.72 6.02
N GLY A 189 -4.57 -1.49 6.32
CA GLY A 189 -5.40 -2.35 7.15
C GLY A 189 -5.25 -2.19 8.67
N ARG A 190 -4.43 -1.23 9.16
CA ARG A 190 -4.52 -0.81 10.57
C ARG A 190 -5.81 -0.05 10.86
N VAL A 191 -6.30 -0.14 12.10
CA VAL A 191 -7.49 0.54 12.61
C VAL A 191 -7.21 1.19 13.96
N GLY A 192 -7.45 2.50 14.05
CA GLY A 192 -7.26 3.29 15.26
C GLY A 192 -8.06 4.59 15.24
N THR A 193 -8.09 5.31 16.35
CA THR A 193 -8.76 6.63 16.43
C THR A 193 -7.85 7.73 15.88
N VAL A 194 -8.44 8.72 15.20
CA VAL A 194 -7.72 9.93 14.80
C VAL A 194 -7.41 10.77 16.04
N VAL A 195 -6.15 11.10 16.25
CA VAL A 195 -5.72 11.93 17.40
C VAL A 195 -5.58 13.40 16.98
N ASN A 196 -4.76 13.66 15.96
CA ASN A 196 -4.45 15.02 15.51
C ASN A 196 -4.25 15.07 13.98
N ARG A 197 -4.52 16.21 13.37
CA ARG A 197 -4.34 16.50 11.94
C ARG A 197 -3.37 17.67 11.76
N GLU A 198 -2.12 17.36 11.46
CA GLU A 198 -1.17 18.35 10.95
C GLU A 198 -1.59 18.81 9.54
N ARG A 199 -1.86 20.10 9.36
CA ARG A 199 -2.08 20.69 8.04
C ARG A 199 -0.79 21.31 7.53
N HIS A 200 -0.46 21.06 6.27
CA HIS A 200 0.74 21.60 5.63
C HIS A 200 0.35 22.24 4.28
N PRO A 201 0.20 23.58 4.20
CA PRO A 201 -0.24 24.24 2.96
C PRO A 201 0.74 23.95 1.81
N GLY A 202 0.20 23.72 0.62
CA GLY A 202 0.97 23.29 -0.56
C GLY A 202 1.50 21.85 -0.52
N SER A 203 1.32 21.12 0.59
CA SER A 203 1.84 19.77 0.81
C SER A 203 0.70 18.78 1.11
N PHE A 204 1.04 17.57 1.58
CA PHE A 204 0.06 16.58 2.02
C PHE A 204 -0.26 16.76 3.49
N ASP A 205 -1.55 16.98 3.81
CA ASP A 205 -2.06 16.89 5.18
C ASP A 205 -1.75 15.53 5.80
N ILE A 206 -1.36 15.59 7.07
CA ILE A 206 -0.85 14.51 7.90
C ILE A 206 -1.82 14.25 9.06
N VAL A 207 -1.92 12.99 9.47
CA VAL A 207 -2.92 12.49 10.42
C VAL A 207 -2.25 11.48 11.35
N HIS A 208 -2.30 11.76 12.66
CA HIS A 208 -1.81 10.85 13.70
C HIS A 208 -2.94 9.96 14.19
N ILE A 209 -2.67 8.66 14.28
CA ILE A 209 -3.65 7.60 14.57
C ILE A 209 -3.14 6.76 15.74
N LYS A 210 -4.02 6.39 16.66
CA LYS A 210 -3.72 5.54 17.82
C LYS A 210 -4.51 4.23 17.74
N ASP A 211 -3.81 3.09 17.63
CA ASP A 211 -4.43 1.76 17.71
C ASP A 211 -4.98 1.50 19.13
N SER A 212 -5.87 0.52 19.29
CA SER A 212 -6.47 0.18 20.59
C SER A 212 -5.46 -0.36 21.63
N GLN A 213 -4.26 -0.76 21.22
CA GLN A 213 -3.13 -1.09 22.11
C GLN A 213 -2.33 0.14 22.56
N GLY A 214 -2.76 1.36 22.22
CA GLY A 214 -2.08 2.60 22.59
C GLY A 214 -0.96 3.01 21.64
N HIS A 215 -0.51 2.13 20.73
CA HIS A 215 0.49 2.45 19.72
C HIS A 215 0.03 3.59 18.80
N THR A 216 0.70 4.74 18.91
CA THR A 216 0.53 5.87 17.99
C THR A 216 1.43 5.71 16.77
N PHE A 217 0.92 6.03 15.59
CA PHE A 217 1.70 6.15 14.36
C PHE A 217 1.01 7.07 13.37
N ALA A 218 1.71 7.37 12.28
CA ALA A 218 1.10 7.87 11.06
C ALA A 218 1.69 7.08 9.85
N THR A 219 1.49 7.54 8.61
CA THR A 219 1.71 6.71 7.39
C THR A 219 2.40 7.40 6.19
N ARG A 220 3.66 7.83 6.32
CA ARG A 220 4.39 8.38 5.17
C ARG A 220 4.80 7.25 4.23
N SER A 221 4.11 7.13 3.09
CA SER A 221 4.79 6.59 1.92
C SER A 221 5.66 7.70 1.34
N LEU A 222 6.92 7.71 1.73
CA LEU A 222 7.98 8.11 0.80
C LEU A 222 8.00 7.13 -0.38
N MET A 223 8.80 7.44 -1.41
CA MET A 223 9.06 6.47 -2.46
C MET A 223 9.72 5.22 -1.86
N CYS A 224 9.35 4.04 -2.36
CA CYS A 224 10.36 3.01 -2.49
C CYS A 224 11.33 3.50 -3.57
N GLY A 225 12.34 4.24 -3.15
CA GLY A 225 13.53 4.41 -3.97
C GLY A 225 14.09 3.01 -4.17
N SER A 226 13.96 2.48 -5.40
CA SER A 226 15.02 1.61 -5.89
C SER A 226 16.31 2.39 -5.69
N GLN A 227 17.26 1.82 -4.96
CA GLN A 227 18.59 2.41 -4.80
C GLN A 227 19.26 2.40 -6.18
N TRP A 228 19.01 3.47 -6.93
CA TRP A 228 19.63 3.73 -8.21
C TRP A 228 21.07 4.10 -7.86
N ASP A 229 21.98 3.18 -8.15
CA ASP A 229 23.40 3.44 -8.02
C ASP A 229 23.80 4.50 -9.07
N SER A 230 23.71 5.76 -8.65
CA SER A 230 24.11 6.93 -9.41
C SER A 230 25.56 7.33 -9.13
N THR A 231 26.44 6.37 -8.80
CA THR A 231 27.89 6.58 -8.66
C THR A 231 28.69 6.17 -9.92
N LYS A 232 28.09 6.34 -11.10
CA LYS A 232 28.81 6.37 -12.38
C LYS A 232 28.73 7.77 -13.01
N PRO A 233 29.77 8.62 -12.86
CA PRO A 233 29.83 9.90 -13.56
C PRO A 233 29.84 9.66 -15.08
N ARG A 234 28.79 10.12 -15.76
CA ARG A 234 28.74 10.17 -17.22
C ARG A 234 29.39 11.46 -17.71
N GLY A 235 30.21 11.36 -18.75
CA GLY A 235 30.80 12.51 -19.44
C GLY A 235 32.18 12.88 -18.93
N LYS A 236 33.22 12.45 -19.66
CA LYS A 236 34.46 13.22 -19.74
C LYS A 236 34.18 14.42 -20.64
N VAL A 237 34.25 15.65 -20.11
CA VAL A 237 34.34 16.87 -20.90
C VAL A 237 35.79 17.31 -20.85
N LYS A 238 36.46 17.38 -22.01
CA LYS A 238 37.78 18.03 -22.12
C LYS A 238 37.58 19.53 -22.29
N VAL A 239 38.37 20.32 -21.58
CA VAL A 239 38.70 21.71 -21.92
C VAL A 239 40.24 21.81 -21.90
N TRP A 240 40.82 22.68 -22.72
CA TRP A 240 42.26 22.76 -23.00
C TRP A 240 42.82 24.15 -22.67
N GLY A 241 44.13 24.21 -22.39
CA GLY A 241 44.92 25.45 -22.27
C GLY A 241 44.92 26.06 -20.86
N VAL A 242 45.92 26.82 -20.44
CA VAL A 242 47.20 27.24 -21.08
C VAL A 242 48.29 27.24 -19.97
N PRO A 243 49.56 26.88 -20.24
CA PRO A 243 50.54 26.57 -19.17
C PRO A 243 51.38 27.78 -18.72
N LEU A 244 52.11 27.58 -17.61
CA LEU A 244 53.33 28.33 -17.28
C LEU A 244 54.46 27.35 -16.88
N ARG A 245 55.69 27.81 -17.10
CA ARG A 245 56.98 27.14 -16.81
C ARG A 245 57.46 27.49 -15.37
N GLU A 246 58.66 27.19 -14.87
CA GLU A 246 59.93 26.56 -15.34
C GLU A 246 60.44 25.66 -14.18
N ASP A 247 61.19 24.57 -14.36
CA ASP A 247 61.60 23.84 -15.57
C ASP A 247 61.42 22.30 -15.30
N GLY A 248 62.30 21.30 -15.53
CA GLY A 248 63.63 21.22 -16.14
C GLY A 248 64.29 19.84 -16.05
N HIS A 249 65.53 19.74 -16.55
CA HIS A 249 66.45 18.57 -16.51
C HIS A 249 65.92 17.18 -16.91
N SER A 250 65.96 16.93 -18.22
CA SER A 250 66.54 15.74 -18.87
C SER A 250 66.18 14.32 -18.38
N VAL A 251 65.42 13.61 -19.21
CA VAL A 251 65.33 12.13 -19.24
C VAL A 251 66.60 11.50 -19.83
N PRO A 252 66.97 10.28 -19.39
CA PRO A 252 67.55 9.26 -20.25
C PRO A 252 66.45 8.38 -20.88
N GLU A 253 66.66 7.97 -22.13
CA GLU A 253 65.77 7.13 -22.94
C GLU A 253 66.19 5.64 -22.85
N TRP A 254 65.48 4.76 -23.58
CA TRP A 254 65.80 3.38 -24.00
C TRP A 254 65.06 2.20 -23.32
N ASP A 255 64.00 1.78 -24.01
CA ASP A 255 63.64 0.41 -24.41
C ASP A 255 63.96 -0.81 -23.52
N GLY A 256 62.91 -1.56 -23.18
CA GLY A 256 63.01 -2.94 -22.70
C GLY A 256 61.67 -3.61 -22.37
N ARG A 257 61.37 -4.74 -23.02
CA ARG A 257 60.48 -5.79 -22.49
C ARG A 257 61.35 -7.05 -22.24
N PRO A 258 60.87 -8.10 -21.54
CA PRO A 258 59.73 -8.21 -20.62
C PRO A 258 60.13 -8.77 -19.24
N ALA A 259 59.20 -8.81 -18.27
CA ALA A 259 59.35 -9.67 -17.08
C ALA A 259 57.99 -10.16 -16.52
N LEU A 260 57.91 -11.48 -16.32
CA LEU A 260 57.09 -12.19 -15.32
C LEU A 260 58.10 -12.69 -14.25
N PRO A 261 57.76 -12.80 -12.95
CA PRO A 261 56.67 -13.65 -12.43
C PRO A 261 55.56 -12.78 -11.77
N GLU A 262 54.85 -13.02 -10.65
CA GLU A 262 54.96 -13.97 -9.52
C GLU A 262 53.56 -14.22 -8.88
N ARG A 263 53.44 -15.25 -8.01
CA ARG A 263 52.18 -15.81 -7.50
C ARG A 263 52.24 -16.15 -6.00
N LEU A 264 52.16 -15.14 -5.14
CA LEU A 264 52.15 -15.31 -3.67
C LEU A 264 50.76 -15.22 -3.01
N GLY A 265 50.55 -16.07 -1.99
CA GLY A 265 49.75 -15.76 -0.79
C GLY A 265 48.22 -15.88 -0.85
N SER A 266 47.67 -17.08 -0.65
CA SER A 266 46.24 -17.31 -0.43
C SER A 266 45.78 -17.00 1.02
N GLY A 267 45.71 -15.71 1.38
CA GLY A 267 45.23 -15.28 2.69
C GLY A 267 43.71 -15.41 2.89
N ARG A 268 43.27 -16.26 3.84
CA ARG A 268 41.84 -16.35 4.24
C ARG A 268 41.40 -15.08 4.99
N ARG A 269 40.47 -14.31 4.42
CA ARG A 269 39.80 -13.22 5.15
C ARG A 269 38.67 -13.77 6.03
N HIS A 270 38.88 -13.76 7.35
CA HIS A 270 37.77 -13.84 8.30
C HIS A 270 37.04 -12.49 8.32
N THR A 271 35.78 -12.47 7.89
CA THR A 271 34.85 -11.37 8.17
C THR A 271 34.33 -11.53 9.59
N ARG A 272 34.66 -10.58 10.47
CA ARG A 272 34.10 -10.49 11.82
C ARG A 272 33.12 -9.32 11.83
N ASP A 273 31.83 -9.61 11.98
CA ASP A 273 30.82 -8.57 12.12
C ASP A 273 30.98 -7.89 13.50
N PRO A 274 31.05 -6.54 13.58
CA PRO A 274 31.05 -5.82 14.84
C PRO A 274 29.74 -6.02 15.61
N LYS A 275 29.79 -5.83 16.94
CA LYS A 275 28.59 -5.77 17.79
C LYS A 275 28.22 -4.33 18.11
N ASP A 276 26.96 -4.13 18.51
CA ASP A 276 26.43 -2.81 18.87
C ASP A 276 27.28 -2.15 19.96
N GLY A 277 27.81 -0.95 19.67
CA GLY A 277 28.59 -0.12 20.60
C GLY A 277 30.02 0.21 20.18
N GLU A 278 30.62 -0.49 19.20
CA GLU A 278 32.01 -0.20 18.78
C GLU A 278 32.12 1.03 17.85
N LEU A 279 32.88 2.05 18.28
CA LEU A 279 33.21 3.23 17.49
C LEU A 279 34.37 2.95 16.52
N CYS A 280 34.11 2.90 15.21
CA CYS A 280 35.15 2.77 14.18
C CYS A 280 35.58 4.15 13.64
N PRO A 281 36.86 4.54 13.74
CA PRO A 281 37.35 5.81 13.18
C PRO A 281 37.49 5.75 11.66
N ALA A 282 36.70 6.54 10.93
CA ALA A 282 36.85 6.72 9.50
C ALA A 282 37.93 7.77 9.18
N ARG A 283 38.99 7.39 8.45
CA ARG A 283 39.97 8.34 7.91
C ARG A 283 39.40 9.07 6.68
N THR A 284 38.94 10.30 6.88
CA THR A 284 38.79 11.31 5.81
C THR A 284 40.11 12.10 5.62
N LYS A 285 40.15 12.98 4.61
CA LYS A 285 41.27 13.92 4.43
C LYS A 285 41.24 15.01 5.52
N LEU A 286 42.40 15.61 5.79
CA LEU A 286 42.59 16.77 6.67
C LEU A 286 41.49 17.84 6.49
N GLY A 287 40.85 18.28 7.58
CA GLY A 287 40.05 19.50 7.61
C GLY A 287 38.88 19.52 8.59
N GLU A 288 38.06 18.46 8.63
CA GLU A 288 36.73 18.52 9.25
C GLU A 288 36.45 17.36 10.21
N THR A 289 36.01 17.70 11.43
CA THR A 289 35.56 16.75 12.45
C THR A 289 34.06 16.92 12.65
N LEU A 290 33.26 15.88 12.36
CA LEU A 290 31.80 15.92 12.49
C LEU A 290 31.35 14.79 13.43
N MET A 291 30.93 15.16 14.65
CA MET A 291 30.43 14.20 15.65
C MET A 291 28.96 13.84 15.35
N GLU A 292 28.71 12.57 15.03
CA GLU A 292 27.34 12.03 14.94
C GLU A 292 26.93 11.46 16.31
N VAL A 293 26.17 12.23 17.10
CA VAL A 293 25.61 11.75 18.38
C VAL A 293 24.44 10.80 18.09
N ARG A 294 24.65 9.50 18.33
CA ARG A 294 23.56 8.50 18.35
C ARG A 294 23.07 8.23 19.76
N SER A 295 22.08 9.00 20.18
CA SER A 295 21.19 8.63 21.28
C SER A 295 19.94 7.93 20.69
N ASP A 296 19.96 6.60 20.59
CA ASP A 296 18.85 5.79 20.06
C ASP A 296 17.67 5.63 21.06
N SER A 297 17.50 6.59 21.96
CA SER A 297 16.36 6.75 22.88
C SER A 297 15.59 8.04 22.57
N ASP A 298 14.26 7.94 22.59
CA ASP A 298 13.29 9.04 22.49
C ASP A 298 13.25 9.93 21.24
N MET A 299 13.92 9.55 20.13
CA MET A 299 13.44 9.98 18.81
C MET A 299 12.42 9.00 18.24
N GLN A 300 11.16 9.12 18.70
CA GLN A 300 10.03 8.44 18.07
C GLN A 300 10.05 8.73 16.56
N SER A 301 10.10 7.69 15.73
CA SER A 301 10.13 7.85 14.27
C SER A 301 8.73 8.22 13.74
N ILE A 302 8.39 9.51 13.82
CA ILE A 302 7.11 10.10 13.40
C ILE A 302 6.99 10.04 11.86
N VAL A 303 6.71 8.84 11.35
CA VAL A 303 6.39 8.53 9.96
C VAL A 303 4.99 9.09 9.65
N ARG A 304 4.89 10.20 8.90
CA ARG A 304 3.68 11.06 8.79
C ARG A 304 2.65 10.71 7.69
N ALA A 305 1.36 10.60 8.02
CA ALA A 305 0.31 10.08 7.11
C ALA A 305 0.06 10.93 5.86
N ARG A 306 -0.64 10.36 4.87
CA ARG A 306 -1.37 11.17 3.89
C ARG A 306 -2.86 11.03 4.16
N LEU A 307 -3.55 12.15 4.39
CA LEU A 307 -4.98 12.22 4.67
C LEU A 307 -5.85 11.49 3.62
N ASN A 308 -5.39 11.41 2.37
CA ASN A 308 -6.00 10.60 1.31
C ASN A 308 -6.17 9.11 1.69
N ASN A 309 -5.19 8.53 2.40
CA ASN A 309 -5.12 7.11 2.75
C ASN A 309 -5.90 6.77 4.05
N VAL A 310 -6.50 7.76 4.72
CA VAL A 310 -7.31 7.55 5.92
C VAL A 310 -8.78 7.44 5.52
N PHE A 311 -9.50 6.44 6.03
CA PHE A 311 -10.92 6.22 5.75
C PHE A 311 -11.66 6.06 7.09
N ILE A 312 -12.76 6.79 7.29
CA ILE A 312 -13.48 6.76 8.58
C ILE A 312 -14.42 5.57 8.58
N ILE A 313 -14.45 4.81 9.67
CA ILE A 313 -15.28 3.60 9.79
C ILE A 313 -16.26 3.65 10.97
N GLY A 314 -16.24 4.69 11.80
CA GLY A 314 -17.10 4.81 12.97
C GLY A 314 -17.05 6.16 13.67
N LYS A 315 -18.06 6.42 14.51
CA LYS A 315 -18.11 7.58 15.41
C LYS A 315 -17.50 7.19 16.76
N ALA A 316 -16.61 8.01 17.31
CA ALA A 316 -15.78 7.69 18.48
C ALA A 316 -15.12 6.30 18.33
N THR A 317 -15.32 5.38 19.29
CA THR A 317 -14.76 4.02 19.28
C THR A 317 -15.64 2.97 18.58
N LYS A 318 -16.90 3.29 18.21
CA LYS A 318 -17.87 2.32 17.68
C LYS A 318 -17.79 2.24 16.14
N PRO A 319 -17.32 1.13 15.54
CA PRO A 319 -17.38 0.95 14.09
C PRO A 319 -18.82 0.81 13.62
N TYR A 320 -19.09 1.34 12.43
CA TYR A 320 -20.36 1.18 11.69
C TYR A 320 -20.41 -0.12 10.87
N VAL A 321 -19.35 -0.95 10.94
CA VAL A 321 -19.16 -2.13 10.10
C VAL A 321 -18.38 -3.19 10.86
N SER A 322 -18.73 -4.47 10.66
CA SER A 322 -17.96 -5.59 11.18
C SER A 322 -16.49 -5.54 10.73
N LEU A 323 -15.58 -5.76 11.69
CA LEU A 323 -14.14 -5.75 11.47
C LEU A 323 -13.57 -7.17 11.41
N PRO A 324 -12.58 -7.43 10.54
CA PRO A 324 -11.96 -8.74 10.42
C PRO A 324 -11.22 -9.15 11.71
N ARG A 325 -10.95 -10.46 11.83
CA ARG A 325 -10.23 -11.06 12.97
C ARG A 325 -8.95 -10.27 13.29
N GLY A 326 -8.79 -9.87 14.55
CA GLY A 326 -7.72 -8.96 15.00
C GLY A 326 -8.10 -7.48 15.05
N LYS A 327 -9.32 -7.09 14.63
CA LYS A 327 -9.87 -5.72 14.73
C LYS A 327 -9.02 -4.61 14.08
N GLY A 328 -8.08 -4.96 13.19
CA GLY A 328 -7.13 -4.02 12.58
C GLY A 328 -5.88 -3.72 13.43
N VAL A 329 -5.68 -4.42 14.56
CA VAL A 329 -4.48 -4.29 15.40
C VAL A 329 -3.34 -5.10 14.81
N LYS A 330 -2.19 -4.46 14.56
CA LYS A 330 -1.03 -5.11 13.92
C LYS A 330 0.11 -5.34 14.92
N LEU A 331 0.13 -6.57 15.43
CA LEU A 331 1.16 -7.17 16.28
C LEU A 331 2.58 -7.03 15.72
N SER A 332 3.58 -7.18 16.59
CA SER A 332 4.99 -7.26 16.20
C SER A 332 5.34 -8.57 15.48
N ILE A 333 6.55 -8.64 14.93
CA ILE A 333 7.04 -9.84 14.21
C ILE A 333 7.30 -11.00 15.19
N ALA A 334 7.70 -10.71 16.44
CA ALA A 334 7.85 -11.70 17.50
C ALA A 334 6.49 -12.25 17.92
N GLU A 335 5.55 -11.38 18.33
CA GLU A 335 4.17 -11.78 18.69
C GLU A 335 3.50 -12.62 17.60
N GLU A 336 3.68 -12.28 16.32
CA GLU A 336 3.12 -13.07 15.23
C GLU A 336 3.82 -14.42 15.01
N ARG A 337 5.15 -14.49 15.22
CA ARG A 337 5.89 -15.77 15.24
C ARG A 337 5.35 -16.66 16.35
N ASP A 338 5.28 -16.15 17.57
CA ASP A 338 5.02 -16.95 18.76
C ASP A 338 3.55 -17.38 18.80
N LYS A 339 2.63 -16.50 18.41
CA LYS A 339 1.23 -16.85 18.16
C LYS A 339 1.06 -17.90 17.07
N ARG A 340 1.92 -17.92 16.04
CA ARG A 340 1.91 -18.97 15.00
C ARG A 340 2.49 -20.30 15.51
N LEU A 341 3.50 -20.27 16.39
CA LEU A 341 4.05 -21.47 17.03
C LEU A 341 3.02 -22.10 17.98
N ALA A 342 2.43 -21.29 18.87
CA ALA A 342 1.35 -21.73 19.77
C ALA A 342 0.14 -22.27 18.98
N ALA A 343 -0.30 -21.58 17.93
CA ALA A 343 -1.38 -22.06 17.08
C ALA A 343 -1.04 -23.37 16.34
N LYS A 344 0.23 -23.64 16.00
CA LYS A 344 0.64 -24.93 15.44
C LYS A 344 0.60 -26.03 16.50
N ALA A 345 1.16 -25.76 17.69
CA ALA A 345 1.20 -26.69 18.81
C ALA A 345 -0.18 -27.05 19.38
N ALA A 346 -1.19 -26.20 19.18
CA ALA A 346 -2.58 -26.48 19.52
C ALA A 346 -3.37 -27.22 18.39
N THR A 347 -2.71 -27.66 17.33
CA THR A 347 -3.34 -28.31 16.14
C THR A 347 -2.63 -29.57 15.65
N GLY A 348 -1.61 -30.04 16.38
CA GLY A 348 -0.85 -31.26 16.08
C GLY A 348 -0.59 -32.04 17.35
#